data_AF-M1BB05-F1
#
_entry.id   AF-M1BB05-F1
#
_cell.length_a   1.000
_cell.length_b   1.000
_cell.length_c   1.000
_cell.angle_alpha   90.00
_cell.angle_beta   90.00
_cell.angle_gamma   90.00
#
_symmetry.space_group_name_H-M   'P 1'
#
loop_
_entity.id
_entity.type
_entity.pdbx_description
1 polymer ?
#
loop_
_entity_poly.entity_id
_entity_poly.type
_entity_poly.pdbx_seq_one_letter_code
_entity_poly.pdbx_strand_id
1 'polypeptide(L)'
;MDLNSLSACLAAIVCSSEQPPLCPLGSPAGDGAYVILKSVLERPSHLLTDPQAGGSFSMPNPALWQSSFDAVFGLLTKYCLSKYESIIQSILAQTTSNTEVIGPEAVRAVSREMPMELLRASLPHTNKQQRKLLFNFAQ
;
A
#
# COMPACT_ATOMS: atom_id res chain seq x y z
N MET A 1 8.41 -1.44 18.31
CA MET A 1 8.08 -2.74 17.69
C MET A 1 9.32 -3.32 17.06
N ASP A 2 9.60 -4.59 17.32
CA ASP A 2 10.63 -5.36 16.62
C ASP A 2 10.08 -5.93 15.30
N LEU A 3 10.93 -6.60 14.53
CA LEU A 3 10.56 -7.12 13.21
C LEU A 3 9.42 -8.15 13.31
N ASN A 4 9.46 -9.03 14.31
CA ASN A 4 8.45 -10.07 14.49
C ASN A 4 7.07 -9.48 14.82
N SER A 5 7.02 -8.45 15.67
CA SER A 5 5.77 -7.73 15.98
C SER A 5 5.21 -7.02 14.74
N LEU A 6 6.07 -6.41 13.92
CA LEU A 6 5.64 -5.77 12.67
C LEU A 6 5.08 -6.79 11.68
N SER A 7 5.72 -7.94 11.53
CA SER A 7 5.21 -9.04 10.70
C SER A 7 3.84 -9.53 11.19
N ALA A 8 3.66 -9.69 12.50
CA ALA A 8 2.38 -10.07 13.08
C ALA A 8 1.28 -9.03 12.82
N CYS A 9 1.60 -7.72 12.86
CA CYS A 9 0.65 -6.67 12.47
C CYS A 9 0.21 -6.79 11.02
N LEU A 10 1.14 -7.06 10.09
CA LEU A 10 0.79 -7.27 8.69
C LEU A 10 -0.05 -8.54 8.49
N ALA A 11 0.31 -9.64 9.16
CA ALA A 11 -0.45 -10.88 9.12
C ALA A 11 -1.89 -10.67 9.62
N ALA A 12 -2.07 -9.91 10.70
CA ALA A 12 -3.39 -9.60 11.25
C ALA A 12 -4.29 -8.85 10.24
N ILE A 13 -3.73 -7.96 9.42
CA ILE A 13 -4.48 -7.27 8.34
C ILE A 13 -5.00 -8.28 7.32
N VAL A 14 -4.17 -9.25 6.92
CA VAL A 14 -4.55 -10.28 5.94
C VAL A 14 -5.59 -11.24 6.51
N CYS A 15 -5.51 -11.55 7.80
CA CYS A 15 -6.44 -12.44 8.49
C CYS A 15 -7.76 -11.77 8.89
N SER A 16 -7.87 -10.43 8.78
CA SER A 16 -9.08 -9.70 9.14
C SER A 16 -10.22 -9.97 8.15
N SER A 17 -11.44 -10.12 8.66
CA SER A 17 -12.66 -10.15 7.85
C SER A 17 -12.99 -8.79 7.24
N GLU A 18 -12.51 -7.70 7.86
CA GLU A 18 -12.66 -6.33 7.39
C GLU A 18 -11.29 -5.79 6.98
N GLN A 19 -11.12 -5.50 5.69
CA GLN A 19 -9.88 -4.90 5.21
C GLN A 19 -9.80 -3.44 5.66
N PRO A 20 -8.61 -2.96 6.08
CA PRO A 20 -8.47 -1.58 6.50
C PRO A 20 -8.85 -0.65 5.36
N PRO A 21 -9.53 0.47 5.63
CA PRO A 21 -9.76 1.49 4.63
C PRO A 21 -8.39 2.02 4.18
N LEU A 22 -7.93 1.61 2.99
CA LEU A 22 -6.70 2.11 2.35
C LEU A 22 -6.92 3.51 1.75
N CYS A 23 -7.78 4.30 2.39
CA CYS A 23 -8.12 5.65 1.99
C CYS A 23 -6.88 6.54 2.09
N PRO A 24 -6.57 7.32 1.04
CA PRO A 24 -5.46 8.26 1.07
C PRO A 24 -5.57 9.27 2.23
N LEU A 25 -4.42 9.77 2.69
CA LEU A 25 -4.37 10.82 3.72
C LEU A 25 -5.25 12.01 3.33
N GLY A 26 -6.06 12.49 4.27
CA GLY A 26 -7.01 13.57 4.05
C GLY A 26 -8.37 13.15 3.49
N SER A 27 -8.63 11.85 3.33
CA SER A 27 -9.98 11.35 3.01
C SER A 27 -10.96 11.60 4.17
N PRO A 28 -12.22 12.00 3.89
CA PRO A 28 -13.24 12.23 4.92
C PRO A 28 -13.61 10.96 5.73
N ALA A 29 -13.23 9.77 5.25
CA ALA A 29 -13.43 8.50 5.95
C ALA A 29 -12.42 8.25 7.09
N GLY A 30 -11.45 9.15 7.28
CA GLY A 30 -10.36 9.01 8.25
C GLY A 30 -9.12 8.34 7.66
N ASP A 31 -7.97 8.57 8.29
CA ASP A 31 -6.64 8.15 7.81
C ASP A 31 -5.87 7.27 8.81
N GLY A 32 -6.45 6.96 9.96
CA GLY A 32 -5.76 6.24 11.04
C GLY A 32 -5.18 4.89 10.60
N ALA A 33 -5.97 4.09 9.87
CA ALA A 33 -5.49 2.80 9.35
C ALA A 33 -4.36 2.97 8.33
N TYR A 34 -4.45 3.99 7.48
CA TYR A 34 -3.43 4.34 6.50
C TYR A 34 -2.11 4.75 7.16
N VAL A 35 -2.18 5.66 8.14
CA VAL A 35 -1.03 6.15 8.91
C VAL A 35 -0.33 5.01 9.67
N ILE A 36 -1.11 4.13 10.29
CA ILE A 36 -0.57 2.96 11.00
C ILE A 36 0.14 2.04 10.02
N LEU A 37 -0.50 1.68 8.90
CA LEU A 37 0.11 0.79 7.91
C LEU A 37 1.39 1.40 7.31
N LYS A 38 1.39 2.69 6.99
CA LYS A 38 2.57 3.42 6.54
C LYS A 38 3.70 3.32 7.57
N SER A 39 3.40 3.58 8.83
CA SER A 39 4.37 3.50 9.94
C SER A 39 4.94 2.08 10.11
N VAL A 40 4.10 1.05 9.92
CA VAL A 40 4.53 -0.36 9.95
C VAL A 40 5.44 -0.70 8.77
N LEU A 41 5.23 -0.09 7.59
CA LEU A 41 6.08 -0.29 6.41
C LEU A 41 7.40 0.49 6.49
N GLU A 42 7.46 1.63 7.18
CA GLU A 42 8.69 2.44 7.24
C GLU A 42 9.71 1.91 8.27
N ARG A 43 9.23 1.38 9.39
CA ARG A 43 10.09 0.90 10.49
C ARG A 43 11.05 -0.27 10.15
N PRO A 44 10.66 -1.30 9.38
CA PRO A 44 11.50 -2.47 9.10
C PRO A 44 12.80 -2.14 8.37
N SER A 45 12.83 -1.10 7.54
CA SER A 45 14.06 -0.69 6.83
C SER A 45 15.20 -0.34 7.79
N HIS A 46 14.86 0.24 8.95
CA HIS A 46 15.83 0.51 10.02
C HIS A 46 16.26 -0.77 10.74
N LEU A 47 15.33 -1.68 11.02
CA LEU A 47 15.59 -2.92 11.76
C LEU A 47 16.37 -3.97 10.95
N LEU A 48 16.18 -4.00 9.64
CA LEU A 48 16.90 -4.91 8.74
C LEU A 48 18.34 -4.46 8.47
N THR A 49 18.63 -3.18 8.66
CA THR A 49 19.97 -2.59 8.46
C THR A 49 20.77 -2.53 9.76
N ASP A 50 20.09 -2.31 10.89
CA ASP A 50 20.68 -2.30 12.23
C ASP A 50 19.95 -3.29 13.15
N PRO A 51 20.48 -4.52 13.34
CA PRO A 51 19.89 -5.51 14.24
C PRO A 51 19.83 -5.08 15.70
N GLN A 52 20.64 -4.10 16.13
CA GLN A 52 20.64 -3.59 17.52
C GLN A 52 19.55 -2.54 17.74
N ALA A 53 18.98 -1.95 16.68
CA ALA A 53 17.94 -0.92 16.76
C ALA A 53 16.58 -1.45 17.29
N GLY A 54 16.40 -2.77 17.36
CA GLY A 54 15.15 -3.41 17.79
C GLY A 54 14.92 -3.42 19.30
N GLY A 55 15.97 -3.30 20.11
CA GLY A 55 15.91 -3.38 21.59
C GLY A 55 15.23 -4.63 22.16
N SER A 56 14.92 -5.62 21.33
CA SER A 56 14.14 -6.81 21.66
C SER A 56 15.05 -8.03 21.75
N PHE A 57 14.77 -8.89 22.72
CA PHE A 57 15.45 -10.18 22.90
C PHE A 57 15.02 -11.24 21.85
N SER A 58 14.01 -10.93 21.02
CA SER A 58 13.55 -11.84 19.97
C SER A 58 14.47 -11.76 18.75
N MET A 59 14.95 -12.91 18.27
CA MET A 59 15.73 -12.98 17.04
C MET A 59 14.86 -12.50 15.85
N PRO A 60 15.34 -11.55 15.03
CA PRO A 60 14.59 -11.08 13.88
C PRO A 60 14.37 -12.22 12.88
N ASN A 61 13.17 -12.29 12.29
CA ASN A 61 12.84 -13.26 11.24
C ASN A 61 12.52 -12.54 9.91
N PRO A 62 13.53 -12.31 9.04
CA PRO A 62 13.33 -11.66 7.74
C PRO A 62 12.41 -12.44 6.79
N ALA A 63 12.38 -13.78 6.88
CA ALA A 63 11.53 -14.61 6.05
C ALA A 63 10.05 -14.43 6.41
N LEU A 64 9.75 -14.38 7.71
CA LEU A 64 8.40 -14.07 8.19
C LEU A 64 7.98 -12.66 7.75
N TRP A 65 8.86 -11.66 7.92
CA TRP A 65 8.60 -10.30 7.44
C TRP A 65 8.26 -10.28 5.96
N GLN A 66 9.09 -10.89 5.11
CA GLN A 66 8.86 -10.89 3.67
C GLN A 66 7.55 -11.58 3.30
N SER A 67 7.24 -12.72 3.94
CA SER A 67 5.99 -13.44 3.68
C SER A 67 4.75 -12.61 4.09
N SER A 68 4.80 -11.95 5.25
CA SER A 68 3.72 -11.07 5.70
C SER A 68 3.58 -9.83 4.81
N PHE A 69 4.70 -9.25 4.37
CA PHE A 69 4.71 -8.14 3.43
C PHE A 69 4.10 -8.55 2.08
N ASP A 70 4.53 -9.67 1.49
CA ASP A 70 4.04 -10.12 0.18
C ASP A 70 2.52 -10.31 0.18
N ALA A 71 1.97 -10.84 1.28
CA ALA A 71 0.53 -11.03 1.44
C ALA A 71 -0.23 -9.70 1.50
N VAL A 72 0.23 -8.73 2.30
CA VAL A 72 -0.38 -7.39 2.37
C VAL A 72 -0.18 -6.62 1.05
N PHE A 73 0.96 -6.78 0.39
CA PHE A 73 1.23 -6.16 -0.91
C PHE A 73 0.26 -6.69 -1.99
N GLY A 74 -0.10 -7.97 -1.92
CA GLY A 74 -1.17 -8.53 -2.75
C GLY A 74 -2.52 -7.82 -2.54
N LEU A 75 -2.89 -7.52 -1.29
CA LEU A 75 -4.10 -6.75 -1.00
C LEU A 75 -4.02 -5.31 -1.51
N LEU A 76 -2.87 -4.64 -1.30
CA LEU A 76 -2.63 -3.27 -1.73
C LEU A 76 -2.74 -3.14 -3.26
N THR A 77 -2.11 -4.06 -3.99
CA THR A 77 -2.14 -4.06 -5.46
C THR A 77 -3.52 -4.37 -6.01
N LYS A 78 -4.25 -5.31 -5.39
CA LYS A 78 -5.66 -5.57 -5.73
C LYS A 78 -6.53 -4.33 -5.51
N TYR A 79 -6.36 -3.64 -4.38
CA TYR A 79 -7.06 -2.38 -4.10
C TYR A 79 -6.77 -1.33 -5.17
N CYS A 80 -5.50 -1.13 -5.53
CA CYS A 80 -5.11 -0.16 -6.54
C CYS A 80 -5.74 -0.48 -7.91
N LEU A 81 -5.72 -1.75 -8.34
CA LEU A 81 -6.36 -2.17 -9.60
C LEU A 81 -7.87 -1.92 -9.58
N SER A 82 -8.57 -2.36 -8.52
CA SER A 82 -10.02 -2.17 -8.41
C SER A 82 -10.41 -0.69 -8.34
N LYS A 83 -9.61 0.15 -7.66
CA LYS A 83 -9.83 1.60 -7.63
C LYS A 83 -9.62 2.24 -8.99
N TYR A 84 -8.57 1.85 -9.72
CA TYR A 84 -8.33 2.35 -11.07
C TYR A 84 -9.51 2.03 -11.99
N GLU A 85 -9.96 0.77 -12.02
CA GLU A 85 -11.11 0.34 -12.83
C GLU A 85 -12.38 1.12 -12.48
N SER A 86 -12.65 1.30 -11.19
CA SER A 86 -13.81 2.07 -10.70
C SER A 86 -13.78 3.54 -11.15
N ILE A 87 -12.61 4.18 -11.10
CA ILE A 87 -12.43 5.56 -11.56
C ILE A 87 -12.68 5.68 -13.06
N ILE A 88 -12.06 4.79 -13.86
CA ILE A 88 -12.23 4.79 -15.32
C ILE A 88 -13.69 4.54 -15.69
N GLN A 89 -14.37 3.57 -15.06
CA GLN A 89 -15.79 3.31 -15.30
C GLN A 89 -16.65 4.51 -14.94
N SER A 90 -16.37 5.19 -13.82
CA SER A 90 -17.10 6.39 -13.41
C SER A 90 -16.93 7.52 -14.43
N ILE A 91 -15.71 7.75 -14.93
CA ILE A 91 -15.44 8.80 -15.93
C ILE A 91 -16.14 8.48 -17.25
N LEU A 92 -16.09 7.23 -17.71
CA LEU A 92 -16.78 6.79 -18.92
C LEU A 92 -18.30 6.92 -18.80
N ALA A 93 -18.87 6.61 -17.63
CA ALA A 93 -20.30 6.78 -17.37
C ALA A 93 -20.74 8.25 -17.34
N GLN A 94 -19.87 9.16 -16.87
CA GLN A 94 -20.14 10.60 -16.85
C GLN A 94 -19.91 11.27 -18.21
N THR A 95 -19.06 10.70 -19.06
CA THR A 95 -18.69 11.25 -20.37
C THR A 95 -19.61 10.72 -21.46
N THR A 96 -20.83 11.26 -21.55
CA THR A 96 -21.70 11.04 -22.73
C THR A 96 -21.39 11.98 -23.90
N SER A 97 -20.44 12.92 -23.79
CA SER A 97 -20.25 13.96 -24.82
C SER A 97 -18.84 14.48 -25.15
N ASN A 98 -17.76 14.17 -24.41
CA ASN A 98 -16.43 14.77 -24.69
C ASN A 98 -15.24 13.81 -24.50
N THR A 99 -14.81 13.15 -25.58
CA THR A 99 -13.73 12.14 -25.59
C THR A 99 -12.32 12.73 -25.32
N GLU A 100 -12.11 14.04 -25.48
CA GLU A 100 -10.78 14.68 -25.34
C GLU A 100 -10.36 15.02 -23.90
N VAL A 101 -11.28 15.02 -22.93
CA VAL A 101 -11.02 15.44 -21.52
C VAL A 101 -10.69 14.25 -20.59
N ILE A 102 -10.90 13.02 -21.06
CA ILE A 102 -10.81 11.78 -20.25
C ILE A 102 -9.42 11.58 -19.67
N GLY A 103 -8.35 11.89 -20.43
CA GLY A 103 -6.97 11.70 -19.99
C GLY A 103 -6.58 12.49 -18.74
N PRO A 104 -6.62 13.84 -18.78
CA PRO A 104 -6.21 14.67 -17.63
C PRO A 104 -7.13 14.54 -16.41
N GLU A 105 -8.42 14.26 -16.62
CA GLU A 105 -9.37 14.03 -15.51
C GLU A 105 -9.13 12.68 -14.83
N ALA A 106 -8.89 11.62 -15.61
CA ALA A 106 -8.53 10.31 -15.06
C ALA A 106 -7.24 10.35 -14.26
N VAL A 107 -6.18 10.98 -14.78
CA VAL A 107 -4.90 11.12 -14.06
C VAL A 107 -5.08 11.86 -12.73
N ARG A 108 -5.91 12.91 -12.70
CA ARG A 108 -6.20 13.67 -11.47
C ARG A 108 -7.01 12.85 -10.47
N ALA A 109 -8.02 12.10 -10.92
CA ALA A 109 -8.83 11.26 -10.05
C ALA A 109 -8.00 10.10 -9.48
N VAL A 110 -7.22 9.42 -10.31
CA VAL A 110 -6.32 8.34 -9.91
C VAL A 110 -5.30 8.85 -8.88
N SER A 111 -4.63 9.97 -9.14
CA SER A 111 -3.63 10.51 -8.20
C SER A 111 -4.20 10.92 -6.83
N ARG A 112 -5.51 11.23 -6.75
CA ARG A 112 -6.20 11.54 -5.49
C ARG A 112 -6.64 10.31 -4.71
N GLU A 113 -7.03 9.25 -5.41
CA GLU A 113 -7.61 8.04 -4.82
C GLU A 113 -6.56 6.95 -4.57
N MET A 114 -5.43 6.98 -5.28
CA MET A 114 -4.38 5.98 -5.13
C MET A 114 -3.62 6.16 -3.81
N PRO A 115 -3.27 5.07 -3.11
CA PRO A 115 -2.56 5.10 -1.84
C PRO A 115 -1.04 5.33 -2.06
N MET A 116 -0.68 6.47 -2.66
CA MET A 116 0.69 6.74 -3.15
C MET A 116 1.77 6.64 -2.06
N GLU A 117 1.49 7.06 -0.83
CA GLU A 117 2.48 6.96 0.25
C GLU A 117 2.70 5.52 0.72
N LEU A 118 1.66 4.68 0.73
CA LEU A 118 1.81 3.25 1.00
C LEU A 118 2.59 2.54 -0.11
N LEU A 119 2.34 2.90 -1.37
CA LEU A 119 3.11 2.37 -2.51
C LEU A 119 4.59 2.77 -2.39
N ARG A 120 4.89 4.01 -1.99
CA ARG A 120 6.25 4.48 -1.73
C ARG A 120 6.89 3.76 -0.54
N ALA A 121 6.18 3.65 0.58
CA ALA A 121 6.66 2.95 1.77
C ALA A 121 6.88 1.45 1.54
N SER A 122 6.24 0.88 0.52
CA SER A 122 6.44 -0.53 0.12
C SER A 122 7.73 -0.76 -0.66
N LEU A 123 8.29 0.27 -1.33
CA LEU A 123 9.44 0.13 -2.23
C LEU A 123 10.65 -0.62 -1.62
N PRO A 124 11.08 -0.34 -0.37
CA PRO A 124 12.24 -1.02 0.22
C PRO A 124 12.05 -2.54 0.40
N HIS A 125 10.80 -3.00 0.43
CA HIS A 125 10.43 -4.40 0.72
C HIS A 125 10.06 -5.19 -0.54
N THR A 126 10.01 -4.52 -1.70
CA THR A 126 9.65 -5.16 -2.97
C THR A 126 10.79 -5.91 -3.61
N ASN A 127 10.47 -7.10 -4.13
CA ASN A 127 11.33 -7.81 -5.08
C ASN A 127 11.27 -7.18 -6.49
N LYS A 128 12.08 -7.69 -7.43
CA LYS A 128 12.16 -7.17 -8.81
C LYS A 128 10.81 -7.16 -9.54
N GLN A 129 9.95 -8.15 -9.34
CA GLN A 129 8.66 -8.23 -10.01
C GLN A 129 7.66 -7.25 -9.39
N GLN A 130 7.58 -7.20 -8.06
CA GLN A 130 6.73 -6.25 -7.33
C GLN A 130 7.11 -4.80 -7.64
N ARG A 131 8.42 -4.51 -7.78
CA ARG A 131 8.89 -3.17 -8.13
C ARG A 131 8.45 -2.75 -9.53
N LYS A 132 8.49 -3.66 -10.52
CA LYS A 132 7.93 -3.39 -11.87
C LYS A 132 6.44 -3.06 -11.81
N LEU A 133 5.69 -3.78 -10.98
CA LEU A 133 4.27 -3.49 -10.78
C LEU A 133 4.04 -2.10 -10.17
N LEU A 134 4.85 -1.68 -9.19
CA LEU A 134 4.79 -0.32 -8.64
C LEU A 134 5.07 0.76 -9.69
N PHE A 135 6.02 0.52 -10.60
CA PHE A 135 6.28 1.46 -11.70
C PHE A 135 5.08 1.66 -12.61
N ASN A 136 4.29 0.61 -12.86
CA ASN A 136 3.08 0.72 -13.67
C ASN A 136 1.99 1.59 -13.02
N PHE A 137 1.96 1.70 -11.68
CA PHE A 137 1.04 2.60 -10.98
C PHE A 137 1.50 4.07 -10.97
N ALA A 138 2.78 4.33 -11.27
CA ALA A 138 3.35 5.67 -11.26
C ALA A 138 3.37 6.36 -12.64
N GLN A 139 2.89 5.66 -13.68
CA GLN A 139 2.80 6.12 -15.07
C GLN A 139 1.42 6.74 -15.35
#